data_AF-A0A523W972-F1
#
_entry.id   AF-A0A523W972-F1
#
_cell.length_a   1.000
_cell.length_b   1.000
_cell.length_c   1.000
_cell.angle_alpha   90.00
_cell.angle_beta   90.00
_cell.angle_gamma   90.00
#
_symmetry.space_group_name_H-M   'P 1'
#
loop_
_entity.id
_entity.type
_entity.pdbx_description
1 polymer ?
#
loop_
_entity_poly.entity_id
_entity_poly.type
_entity_poly.pdbx_seq_one_letter_code
_entity_poly.pdbx_strand_id
1 'polypeptide(L)'
;MIFIIWLGVEYYERHLFFQTGFLPIALYNWPLRSLFALFFYSSFIIGISTIAWWHKNQIGLYPFIQIIGFALLIFSIFLRRQSFKGKKVTEENISQFYLSTLLLVSSIALGYGSKFLILYVIIIGFPLIYLQRRYEYKQFKNFEDFVRSRQKNDKIKAKDHANLWEKYIDKQLKKKQKK
;
A
#
# COMPACT_ATOMS: atom_id res chain seq x y z
N MET A 1 17.66 0.26 12.24
CA MET A 1 17.28 -1.13 12.59
C MET A 1 15.77 -1.35 12.62
N ILE A 2 14.95 -0.49 13.24
CA ILE A 2 13.49 -0.69 13.37
C ILE A 2 12.78 -0.89 12.01
N PHE A 3 13.13 -0.11 10.98
CA PHE A 3 12.58 -0.30 9.64
C PHE A 3 12.86 -1.69 9.05
N ILE A 4 14.10 -2.21 9.20
CA ILE A 4 14.49 -3.54 8.71
C ILE A 4 13.74 -4.63 9.48
N ILE A 5 13.60 -4.48 10.80
CA ILE A 5 12.82 -5.41 11.64
C ILE A 5 11.36 -5.43 11.18
N TRP A 6 10.76 -4.25 10.93
CA TRP A 6 9.39 -4.15 10.42
C TRP A 6 9.22 -4.82 9.05
N LEU A 7 10.15 -4.60 8.12
CA LEU A 7 10.16 -5.29 6.82
C LEU A 7 10.24 -6.81 6.98
N GLY A 8 11.03 -7.30 7.95
CA GLY A 8 11.10 -8.72 8.29
C GLY A 8 9.78 -9.28 8.81
N VAL A 9 9.08 -8.53 9.66
CA VAL A 9 7.75 -8.90 10.17
C VAL A 9 6.72 -8.97 9.04
N GLU A 10 6.64 -7.96 8.18
CA GLU A 10 5.70 -7.99 7.05
C GLU A 10 5.98 -9.14 6.08
N TYR A 11 7.25 -9.42 5.80
CA TYR A 11 7.64 -10.57 4.99
C TYR A 11 7.15 -11.89 5.61
N TYR A 12 7.31 -12.06 6.92
CA TYR A 12 6.90 -13.26 7.64
C TYR A 12 5.37 -13.43 7.68
N GLU A 13 4.63 -12.32 7.80
CA GLU A 13 3.16 -12.31 7.80
C GLU A 13 2.55 -12.51 6.40
N ARG A 14 3.37 -12.70 5.35
CA ARG A 14 2.96 -12.86 3.93
C ARG A 14 2.11 -11.70 3.37
N HIS A 15 2.01 -10.60 4.10
CA HIS A 15 1.51 -9.34 3.59
C HIS A 15 2.64 -8.70 2.80
N LEU A 16 2.64 -8.90 1.47
CA LEU A 16 3.59 -8.17 0.63
C LEU A 16 3.44 -6.68 0.93
N PHE A 17 4.54 -5.98 1.21
CA PHE A 17 4.56 -4.56 1.62
C PHE A 17 3.71 -3.63 0.73
N PHE A 18 3.59 -4.02 -0.55
CA PHE A 18 2.89 -3.34 -1.64
C PHE A 18 1.45 -3.81 -1.85
N GLN A 19 0.98 -4.77 -1.05
CA GLN A 19 -0.33 -5.39 -1.18
C GLN A 19 -1.06 -5.32 0.15
N THR A 20 -2.25 -4.74 0.09
CA THR A 20 -3.19 -4.79 1.20
C THR A 20 -3.62 -6.21 1.55
N GLY A 21 -3.64 -7.13 0.58
CA GLY A 21 -4.27 -8.44 0.76
C GLY A 21 -5.80 -8.37 0.84
N PHE A 22 -6.40 -7.19 0.65
CA PHE A 22 -7.86 -7.01 0.65
C PHE A 22 -8.50 -7.48 -0.65
N LEU A 23 -7.75 -7.44 -1.76
CA LEU A 23 -8.17 -8.01 -3.04
C LEU A 23 -7.53 -9.38 -3.29
N PRO A 24 -8.24 -10.30 -3.96
CA PRO A 24 -7.65 -11.50 -4.55
C PRO A 24 -6.54 -11.18 -5.56
N ILE A 25 -5.51 -12.03 -5.63
CA ILE A 25 -4.31 -11.83 -6.45
C ILE A 25 -4.64 -11.56 -7.93
N ALA A 26 -5.64 -12.28 -8.47
CA ALA A 26 -6.04 -12.18 -9.88
C ALA A 26 -6.62 -10.81 -10.30
N LEU A 27 -7.02 -9.98 -9.33
CA LEU A 27 -7.66 -8.68 -9.60
C LEU A 27 -6.71 -7.49 -9.49
N TYR A 28 -5.48 -7.69 -9.01
CA TYR A 28 -4.49 -6.62 -8.98
C TYR A 28 -4.02 -6.24 -10.39
N ASN A 29 -3.69 -4.96 -10.56
CA ASN A 29 -3.04 -4.45 -11.76
C ASN A 29 -1.52 -4.70 -11.67
N TRP A 30 -1.03 -5.69 -12.41
CA TRP A 30 0.39 -6.07 -12.42
C TRP A 30 1.34 -4.92 -12.78
N PRO A 31 1.14 -4.17 -13.89
CA PRO A 31 1.96 -3.01 -14.21
C PRO A 31 2.09 -2.01 -13.06
N LEU A 32 0.98 -1.66 -12.41
CA LEU A 32 0.98 -0.69 -11.31
C LEU A 32 1.77 -1.22 -10.09
N ARG A 33 1.64 -2.53 -9.80
CA ARG A 33 2.41 -3.18 -8.73
C ARG A 33 3.90 -3.21 -9.03
N SER A 34 4.29 -3.51 -10.26
CA SER A 34 5.70 -3.54 -10.66
C SER A 34 6.33 -2.16 -10.54
N LEU A 35 5.62 -1.10 -10.97
CA LEU A 35 6.06 0.28 -10.77
C LEU A 35 6.20 0.63 -9.28
N PHE A 36 5.27 0.16 -8.44
CA PHE A 36 5.33 0.38 -7.00
C PHE A 36 6.52 -0.29 -6.33
N ALA A 37 6.75 -1.55 -6.66
CA ALA A 37 7.92 -2.28 -6.19
C ALA A 37 9.21 -1.58 -6.64
N LEU A 38 9.29 -1.21 -7.94
CA LEU A 38 10.45 -0.50 -8.48
C LEU A 38 10.72 0.79 -7.71
N PHE A 39 9.70 1.62 -7.49
CA PHE A 39 9.80 2.85 -6.71
C PHE A 39 10.30 2.61 -5.28
N PHE A 40 9.80 1.57 -4.61
CA PHE A 40 10.20 1.31 -3.23
C PHE A 40 11.64 0.82 -3.13
N TYR A 41 12.03 -0.15 -3.95
CA TYR A 41 13.40 -0.68 -3.95
C TYR A 41 14.41 0.36 -4.44
N SER A 42 14.07 1.16 -5.44
CA SER A 42 14.91 2.28 -5.88
C SER A 42 15.06 3.32 -4.78
N SER A 43 14.00 3.65 -4.02
CA SER A 43 14.08 4.57 -2.89
C SER A 43 15.09 4.11 -1.84
N PHE A 44 15.16 2.80 -1.59
CA PHE A 44 16.14 2.23 -0.66
C PHE A 44 17.57 2.36 -1.17
N ILE A 45 17.81 2.02 -2.45
CA ILE A 45 19.13 2.14 -3.09
C ILE A 45 19.57 3.61 -3.14
N ILE A 46 18.67 4.52 -3.52
CA ILE A 46 18.90 5.97 -3.51
C ILE A 46 19.24 6.43 -2.09
N GLY A 47 18.48 6.00 -1.08
CA GLY A 47 18.71 6.31 0.34
C GLY A 47 20.12 5.91 0.80
N ILE A 48 20.55 4.69 0.50
CA ILE A 48 21.91 4.20 0.79
C ILE A 48 22.96 5.04 0.04
N SER A 49 22.74 5.30 -1.25
CA SER A 49 23.66 6.08 -2.07
C SER A 49 23.81 7.51 -1.54
N THR A 50 22.74 8.08 -0.98
CA THR A 50 22.79 9.41 -0.33
C THR A 50 23.60 9.43 0.96
N ILE A 51 23.87 8.29 1.62
CA ILE A 51 24.82 8.27 2.75
C ILE A 51 26.24 8.60 2.26
N ALA A 52 26.64 8.09 1.08
CA ALA A 52 27.96 8.38 0.52
C ALA A 52 28.11 9.86 0.10
N TRP A 53 27.02 10.50 -0.31
CA TRP A 53 27.01 11.89 -0.83
C TRP A 53 26.32 12.88 0.13
N TRP A 54 26.19 12.47 1.39
CA TRP A 54 25.30 13.07 2.40
C TRP A 54 25.52 14.58 2.58
N HIS A 55 26.79 15.00 2.64
CA HIS A 55 27.16 16.38 2.96
C HIS A 55 26.65 17.43 1.97
N LYS A 56 26.39 17.07 0.70
CA LYS A 56 25.94 18.04 -0.33
C LYS A 56 24.42 18.19 -0.42
N ASN A 57 23.66 17.18 0.01
CA ASN A 57 22.21 17.09 -0.22
C ASN A 57 21.37 17.03 1.07
N GLN A 58 22.01 17.33 2.21
CA GLN A 58 21.38 17.29 3.52
C GLN A 58 20.28 18.36 3.64
N ILE A 59 19.19 18.00 4.31
CA ILE A 59 18.16 18.94 4.75
C ILE A 59 18.73 19.76 5.91
N GLY A 60 18.60 21.10 5.83
CA GLY A 60 19.23 22.02 6.79
C GLY A 60 18.74 21.92 8.24
N LEU A 61 17.70 21.13 8.52
CA LEU A 61 17.09 20.91 9.84
C LEU A 61 17.57 19.61 10.52
N TYR A 62 18.77 19.15 10.21
CA TYR A 62 19.36 18.02 10.91
C TYR A 62 19.72 18.42 12.36
N PRO A 63 19.44 17.59 13.39
CA PRO A 63 18.86 16.24 13.36
C PRO A 63 17.32 16.20 13.54
N PHE A 64 16.65 17.34 13.74
CA PHE A 64 15.19 17.39 13.97
C PHE A 64 14.38 16.67 12.89
N ILE A 65 14.82 16.74 11.63
CA ILE A 65 14.17 16.04 10.52
C ILE A 65 14.12 14.51 10.70
N GLN A 66 15.14 13.93 11.34
CA GLN A 66 15.19 12.48 11.61
C GLN A 66 14.25 12.09 12.73
N ILE A 67 14.09 12.93 13.74
CA ILE A 67 13.11 12.73 14.82
C ILE A 67 11.70 12.70 14.23
N ILE A 68 11.38 13.64 13.34
CA ILE A 68 10.11 13.66 12.61
C ILE A 68 9.96 12.38 11.76
N GLY A 69 11.00 12.00 11.02
CA GLY A 69 11.01 10.74 10.26
C GLY A 69 10.72 9.53 11.12
N PHE A 70 11.33 9.44 12.30
CA PHE A 70 11.11 8.35 13.25
C PHE A 70 9.68 8.32 13.81
N ALA A 71 9.14 9.49 14.16
CA ALA A 71 7.75 9.60 14.61
C ALA A 71 6.77 9.15 13.51
N LEU A 72 7.01 9.54 12.25
CA LEU A 72 6.22 9.08 11.11
C LEU A 72 6.32 7.57 10.91
N LEU A 73 7.50 6.97 11.10
CA LEU A 73 7.68 5.52 11.00
C LEU A 73 6.80 4.80 12.04
N ILE A 74 6.86 5.21 13.31
CA ILE A 74 6.01 4.61 14.36
C ILE A 74 4.53 4.75 14.02
N PHE A 75 4.11 5.94 13.62
CA PHE A 75 2.71 6.21 13.28
C PHE A 75 2.24 5.40 12.07
N SER A 76 3.12 5.22 11.06
CA SER A 76 2.83 4.38 9.90
C SER A 76 2.58 2.92 10.28
N ILE A 77 3.39 2.35 11.17
CA ILE A 77 3.24 0.97 11.66
C ILE A 77 1.92 0.83 12.44
N PHE A 78 1.60 1.81 13.28
CA PHE A 78 0.35 1.82 14.04
C PHE A 78 -0.87 1.80 13.11
N LEU A 79 -0.93 2.71 12.12
CA LEU A 79 -2.02 2.76 11.14
C LEU A 79 -2.11 1.48 10.31
N ARG A 80 -0.97 0.89 9.93
CA ARG A 80 -0.98 -0.38 9.18
C ARG A 80 -1.63 -1.49 9.99
N ARG A 81 -1.24 -1.65 11.26
CA ARG A 81 -1.85 -2.65 12.15
C ARG A 81 -3.34 -2.40 12.34
N GLN A 82 -3.76 -1.15 12.48
CA GLN A 82 -5.18 -0.81 12.60
C GLN A 82 -5.98 -1.19 11.35
N SER A 83 -5.41 -0.98 10.16
CA SER A 83 -6.05 -1.35 8.90
C SER A 83 -6.36 -2.84 8.76
N PHE A 84 -5.63 -3.71 9.49
CA PHE A 84 -5.82 -5.16 9.48
C PHE A 84 -6.67 -5.71 10.62
N LYS A 85 -6.97 -4.93 11.66
CA LYS A 85 -7.73 -5.41 12.83
C LYS A 85 -9.22 -5.67 12.55
N GLY A 86 -9.75 -5.17 11.44
CA GLY A 86 -11.16 -5.35 11.06
C GLY A 86 -11.45 -6.74 10.51
N LYS A 87 -12.53 -7.38 10.99
CA LYS A 87 -13.04 -8.65 10.40
C LYS A 87 -13.64 -8.47 9.00
N LYS A 88 -13.93 -7.24 8.61
CA LYS A 88 -14.46 -6.86 7.29
C LYS A 88 -13.54 -5.82 6.69
N VAL A 89 -13.22 -6.00 5.41
CA VAL A 89 -12.56 -4.97 4.61
C VAL A 89 -13.56 -3.84 4.40
N THR A 90 -13.15 -2.60 4.67
CA THR A 90 -13.93 -1.40 4.36
C THR A 90 -13.07 -0.40 3.58
N GLU A 91 -13.72 0.61 3.01
CA GLU A 91 -13.06 1.73 2.35
C GLU A 91 -12.09 2.49 3.27
N GLU A 92 -12.41 2.53 4.56
CA GLU A 92 -11.58 3.15 5.58
C GLU A 92 -10.29 2.33 5.78
N ASN A 93 -10.39 1.00 5.89
CA ASN A 93 -9.22 0.12 6.02
C ASN A 93 -8.26 0.28 4.82
N ILE A 94 -8.81 0.33 3.59
CA ILE A 94 -8.02 0.56 2.38
C ILE A 94 -7.30 1.92 2.46
N SER A 95 -8.02 2.97 2.84
CA SER A 95 -7.45 4.32 2.93
C SER A 95 -6.39 4.42 4.02
N GLN A 96 -6.61 3.81 5.19
CA GLN A 96 -5.63 3.74 6.29
C GLN A 96 -4.36 3.00 5.89
N PHE A 97 -4.46 1.90 5.13
CA PHE A 97 -3.29 1.16 4.62
C PHE A 97 -2.43 2.02 3.68
N TYR A 98 -3.05 2.72 2.73
CA TYR A 98 -2.30 3.57 1.79
C TYR A 98 -1.78 4.84 2.46
N LEU A 99 -2.49 5.38 3.45
CA LEU A 99 -1.98 6.47 4.29
C LEU A 99 -0.74 6.01 5.08
N SER A 100 -0.81 4.84 5.70
CA SER A 100 0.34 4.22 6.36
C SER A 100 1.52 4.08 5.39
N THR A 101 1.27 3.58 4.18
CA THR A 101 2.31 3.44 3.15
C THR A 101 2.97 4.78 2.82
N LEU A 102 2.17 5.84 2.67
CA LEU A 102 2.65 7.20 2.39
C LEU A 102 3.52 7.74 3.52
N LEU A 103 3.09 7.56 4.77
CA LEU A 103 3.86 7.95 5.94
C LEU A 103 5.17 7.15 6.05
N LEU A 104 5.12 5.87 5.71
CA LEU A 104 6.28 4.98 5.74
C LEU A 104 7.34 5.42 4.71
N VAL A 105 6.96 5.64 3.45
CA VAL A 105 7.94 6.11 2.44
C VAL A 105 8.45 7.53 2.74
N SER A 106 7.61 8.38 3.34
CA SER A 106 8.03 9.70 3.82
C SER A 106 9.01 9.60 4.99
N SER A 107 8.78 8.67 5.91
CA SER A 107 9.67 8.40 7.04
C SER A 107 11.06 7.98 6.59
N ILE A 108 11.14 7.17 5.52
CA ILE A 108 12.40 6.75 4.91
C ILE A 108 13.11 7.99 4.34
N ALA A 109 12.42 8.82 3.56
CA ALA A 109 13.00 10.01 2.97
C ALA A 109 13.55 10.99 4.01
N LEU A 110 12.82 11.20 5.10
CA LEU A 110 13.22 12.07 6.21
C LEU A 110 14.34 11.45 7.07
N GLY A 111 14.30 10.14 7.29
CA GLY A 111 15.35 9.41 8.03
C GLY A 111 16.71 9.51 7.33
N TYR A 112 16.72 9.39 6.00
CA TYR A 112 17.89 9.63 5.16
C TYR A 112 18.16 11.12 4.91
N GLY A 113 17.41 12.06 5.49
CA GLY A 113 17.73 13.49 5.46
C GLY A 113 18.00 14.09 4.07
N SER A 114 17.48 13.48 3.00
CA SER A 114 17.90 13.72 1.62
C SER A 114 16.82 14.46 0.84
N LYS A 115 17.14 15.66 0.35
CA LYS A 115 16.21 16.46 -0.49
C LYS A 115 15.79 15.71 -1.75
N PHE A 116 16.73 15.00 -2.37
CA PHE A 116 16.47 14.22 -3.57
C PHE A 116 15.47 13.10 -3.31
N LEU A 117 15.62 12.37 -2.20
CA LEU A 117 14.72 11.28 -1.85
C LEU A 117 13.32 11.81 -1.49
N ILE A 118 13.22 12.96 -0.84
CA ILE A 118 11.93 13.63 -0.61
C ILE A 118 11.25 13.96 -1.93
N LEU A 119 11.99 14.58 -2.87
CA LEU A 119 11.44 14.93 -4.17
C LEU A 119 10.99 13.69 -4.95
N TYR A 120 11.77 12.61 -4.88
CA TYR A 120 11.43 11.32 -5.49
C TYR A 120 10.12 10.74 -4.91
N VAL A 121 9.94 10.79 -3.59
CA VAL A 121 8.71 10.34 -2.91
C VAL A 121 7.51 11.21 -3.30
N ILE A 122 7.67 12.54 -3.40
CA ILE A 122 6.57 13.45 -3.75
C ILE A 122 6.17 13.32 -5.22
N ILE A 123 7.14 13.30 -6.14
CA ILE A 123 6.87 13.30 -7.59
C ILE A 123 6.41 11.92 -8.07
N ILE A 124 7.01 10.85 -7.57
CA ILE A 124 6.75 9.49 -8.07
C ILE A 124 5.92 8.70 -7.05
N GLY A 125 6.34 8.69 -5.78
CA GLY A 125 5.69 7.91 -4.73
C GLY A 125 4.22 8.28 -4.52
N PHE A 126 3.92 9.57 -4.30
CA PHE A 126 2.56 10.02 -3.98
C PHE A 126 1.56 9.73 -5.10
N PRO A 127 1.81 10.07 -6.37
CA PRO A 127 0.91 9.70 -7.46
C PRO A 127 0.70 8.20 -7.58
N LEU A 128 1.75 7.40 -7.37
CA LEU A 128 1.69 5.95 -7.50
C LEU A 128 0.85 5.32 -6.38
N ILE A 129 1.06 5.74 -5.13
CA ILE A 129 0.23 5.36 -3.97
C ILE A 129 -1.24 5.72 -4.23
N TYR A 130 -1.49 6.94 -4.72
CA TYR A 130 -2.83 7.41 -5.02
C TYR A 130 -3.51 6.58 -6.11
N LEU A 131 -2.80 6.28 -7.21
CA LEU A 131 -3.31 5.44 -8.29
C LEU A 131 -3.64 4.03 -7.79
N GLN A 132 -2.79 3.47 -6.94
CA GLN A 132 -2.99 2.12 -6.40
C GLN A 132 -4.20 2.07 -5.46
N ARG A 133 -4.34 3.05 -4.57
CA ARG A 133 -5.55 3.25 -3.76
C ARG A 133 -6.80 3.35 -4.62
N ARG A 134 -6.78 4.21 -5.66
CA ARG A 134 -7.94 4.44 -6.53
C ARG A 134 -8.33 3.18 -7.30
N TYR A 135 -7.35 2.43 -7.79
CA TYR A 135 -7.58 1.17 -8.48
C TYR A 135 -8.23 0.14 -7.54
N GLU A 136 -7.66 -0.03 -6.36
CA GLU A 136 -8.14 -1.01 -5.39
C GLU A 136 -9.54 -0.67 -4.88
N TYR A 137 -9.77 0.59 -4.53
CA TYR A 137 -11.07 1.11 -4.15
C TYR A 137 -12.15 0.83 -5.22
N LYS A 138 -11.82 1.10 -6.50
CA LYS A 138 -12.75 0.84 -7.62
C LYS A 138 -13.10 -0.65 -7.73
N GLN A 139 -12.11 -1.53 -7.57
CA GLN A 139 -12.36 -2.98 -7.63
C GLN A 139 -13.19 -3.46 -6.44
N PHE A 140 -12.90 -2.94 -5.25
CA PHE A 140 -13.65 -3.26 -4.05
C PHE A 140 -15.11 -2.80 -4.15
N LYS A 141 -15.35 -1.58 -4.63
CA LYS A 141 -16.71 -1.05 -4.87
C LYS A 141 -17.49 -1.88 -5.89
N ASN A 142 -16.87 -2.26 -7.00
CA ASN A 142 -17.51 -3.15 -7.99
C ASN A 142 -17.90 -4.51 -7.39
N PHE A 143 -17.10 -5.02 -6.45
CA PHE A 143 -17.42 -6.24 -5.73
C PHE A 143 -18.57 -6.04 -4.74
N GLU A 144 -18.58 -4.96 -3.96
CA GLU A 144 -19.72 -4.64 -3.09
C GLU A 144 -21.03 -4.52 -3.88
N ASP A 145 -21.02 -3.82 -5.02
CA ASP A 145 -22.18 -3.68 -5.88
C ASP A 145 -22.66 -5.04 -6.40
N PHE A 146 -21.73 -5.94 -6.76
CA PHE A 146 -22.04 -7.32 -7.12
C PHE A 146 -22.70 -8.09 -5.96
N VAL A 147 -22.15 -7.98 -4.75
CA VAL A 147 -22.71 -8.63 -3.55
C VAL A 147 -24.12 -8.11 -3.25
N ARG A 148 -24.34 -6.79 -3.29
CA ARG A 148 -25.66 -6.16 -3.09
C ARG A 148 -26.68 -6.65 -4.12
N SER A 149 -26.29 -6.75 -5.39
CA SER A 149 -27.17 -7.25 -6.46
C SER A 149 -27.60 -8.72 -6.24
N ARG A 150 -26.67 -9.56 -5.76
CA ARG A 150 -26.91 -10.98 -5.47
C ARG A 150 -27.76 -11.18 -4.21
N GLN A 151 -27.54 -10.39 -3.17
CA GLN A 151 -28.35 -10.45 -1.95
C GLN A 151 -29.81 -10.09 -2.21
N LYS A 152 -30.05 -9.10 -3.10
CA LYS A 152 -31.40 -8.67 -3.48
C LYS A 152 -32.14 -9.73 -4.31
N ASN A 153 -31.44 -10.43 -5.21
CA ASN A 153 -32.06 -11.39 -6.14
C ASN A 153 -32.20 -12.81 -5.57
N ASP A 154 -31.18 -13.31 -4.86
CA ASP A 154 -31.10 -14.75 -4.55
C ASP A 154 -31.45 -15.08 -3.07
N LYS A 155 -31.80 -14.08 -2.23
CA LYS A 155 -31.97 -14.22 -0.76
C LYS A 155 -30.81 -14.96 -0.06
N ILE A 156 -29.61 -14.95 -0.65
CA ILE A 156 -28.44 -15.63 -0.10
C ILE A 156 -27.98 -14.87 1.15
N LYS A 157 -27.96 -15.55 2.30
CA LYS A 157 -27.33 -15.02 3.52
C LYS A 157 -25.85 -14.75 3.24
N ALA A 158 -25.38 -13.54 3.58
CA ALA A 158 -24.03 -13.01 3.35
C ALA A 158 -22.87 -13.77 4.05
N LYS A 159 -23.07 -15.05 4.40
CA LYS A 159 -22.25 -15.77 5.36
C LYS A 159 -20.92 -16.29 4.78
N ASP A 160 -20.75 -16.28 3.45
CA ASP A 160 -19.46 -16.64 2.81
C ASP A 160 -18.96 -15.57 1.84
N HIS A 161 -18.26 -14.58 2.39
CA HIS A 161 -17.58 -13.53 1.62
C HIS A 161 -16.52 -14.10 0.65
N ALA A 162 -15.87 -15.20 1.03
CA ALA A 162 -14.88 -15.89 0.21
C ALA A 162 -15.51 -16.51 -1.06
N ASN A 163 -16.61 -17.26 -0.92
CA ASN A 163 -17.32 -17.85 -2.06
C ASN A 163 -17.89 -16.78 -3.01
N LEU A 164 -18.24 -15.60 -2.49
CA LEU A 164 -18.68 -14.46 -3.31
C LEU A 164 -17.54 -13.87 -4.13
N TRP A 165 -16.33 -13.80 -3.57
CA TRP A 165 -15.13 -13.37 -4.30
C TRP A 165 -14.80 -14.31 -5.45
N GLU A 166 -14.81 -15.62 -5.23
CA GLU A 166 -14.57 -16.61 -6.30
C GLU A 166 -15.57 -16.45 -7.46
N LYS A 167 -16.86 -16.37 -7.15
CA LYS A 167 -17.91 -16.13 -8.16
C LYS A 167 -17.71 -14.81 -8.92
N TYR A 168 -17.22 -13.77 -8.26
CA TYR A 168 -16.92 -12.50 -8.91
C TYR A 168 -15.69 -12.61 -9.84
N ILE A 169 -14.64 -13.30 -9.40
CA ILE A 169 -13.43 -13.55 -10.21
C ILE A 169 -13.80 -14.32 -11.48
N ASP A 170 -14.55 -15.41 -11.37
CA ASP A 170 -14.99 -16.21 -12.51
C ASP A 170 -15.77 -15.38 -13.53
N LYS A 171 -16.65 -14.50 -13.05
CA LYS A 171 -17.40 -13.56 -13.91
C LYS A 171 -16.46 -12.60 -14.65
N GLN A 172 -15.44 -12.08 -13.98
CA GLN A 172 -14.47 -11.16 -14.59
C GLN A 172 -13.55 -11.88 -15.59
N LEU A 173 -13.10 -13.09 -15.30
CA LEU A 173 -12.28 -13.91 -16.21
C LEU A 173 -13.04 -14.25 -17.49
N LYS A 174 -14.30 -14.69 -17.37
CA LYS A 174 -15.18 -14.94 -18.52
C LYS A 174 -15.41 -13.69 -19.37
N LYS A 175 -15.49 -12.51 -18.74
CA LYS A 175 -15.65 -11.23 -19.46
C LYS A 175 -14.38 -10.83 -20.22
N LYS A 176 -13.20 -11.13 -19.68
CA LYS A 176 -11.91 -10.88 -20.36
C LYS A 176 -11.68 -11.82 -21.54
N GLN A 177 -12.09 -13.09 -21.45
CA GLN A 177 -11.96 -14.05 -22.56
C GLN A 177 -12.88 -13.77 -23.76
N LYS A 178 -13.90 -12.91 -23.59
CA LYS A 178 -14.82 -12.49 -24.66
C LYS A 178 -14.39 -11.22 -25.39
N LYS A 179 -13.30 -10.58 -24.97
CA LYS A 179 -12.73 -9.38 -25.59
C LYS A 179 -11.43 -9.72 -26.27
#